data_AF-A0A3R7KD17-F1
#
_entry.id   AF-A0A3R7KD17-F1
#
_cell.length_a   1.000
_cell.length_b   1.000
_cell.length_c   1.000
_cell.angle_alpha   90.00
_cell.angle_beta   90.00
_cell.angle_gamma   90.00
#
_symmetry.space_group_name_H-M   'P 1'
#
loop_
_entity.id
_entity.type
_entity.pdbx_description
1 polymer ?
#
loop_
_entity_poly.entity_id
_entity_poly.type
_entity_poly.pdbx_seq_one_letter_code
_entity_poly.pdbx_strand_id
1 'polypeptide(L)'
;MTETGILSVSADSKNGLVDGMEEERTVHYSVMEELPQGNLHLSFRGIVDVVCQRTVVLVVLLLIQSLSQFVLGMYEGLISRHVMIPMFLTMIIGAGGNAGNQSAVRCITGLTTREFRRRDFLIVLRKEFVCGLIISLLLTVVGFARVYYFYWSQFYSTIAISMSLFCVLMISALFGTTLPFFFQFVGINREHAAPCIQVLMDIVGVFITCFLCSLVIPASEGSIGNGVK
;
A
#
# COMPACT_ATOMS: atom_id res chain seq x y z
N MET A 1 10.56 53.02 61.03
CA MET A 1 9.12 52.92 60.71
C MET A 1 8.87 51.51 60.20
N THR A 2 7.99 50.80 60.91
CA THR A 2 7.25 49.58 60.53
C THR A 2 8.07 48.30 60.22
N GLU A 3 8.17 47.32 61.13
CA GLU A 3 7.21 46.22 61.43
C GLU A 3 7.01 45.24 60.25
N THR A 4 7.61 44.05 60.30
CA THR A 4 7.09 42.72 60.77
C THR A 4 6.47 41.88 59.64
N GLY A 5 6.87 40.60 59.56
CA GLY A 5 6.33 39.64 58.59
C GLY A 5 7.19 38.39 58.40
N ILE A 6 7.28 37.57 59.45
CA ILE A 6 7.94 36.25 59.53
C ILE A 6 7.11 35.18 58.80
N LEU A 7 7.79 34.17 58.21
CA LEU A 7 7.52 32.70 58.28
C LEU A 7 8.26 32.00 57.12
N SER A 8 9.01 30.90 57.23
CA SER A 8 9.73 30.18 58.28
C SER A 8 10.43 28.99 57.60
N VAL A 9 11.73 28.83 57.85
CA VAL A 9 12.42 27.56 58.17
C VAL A 9 12.23 26.34 57.23
N SER A 10 13.30 25.91 56.56
CA SER A 10 14.14 24.81 57.05
C SER A 10 15.35 24.55 56.13
N ALA A 11 16.53 24.49 56.73
CA ALA A 11 17.78 24.05 56.13
C ALA A 11 18.27 22.81 56.88
N ASP A 12 18.64 21.75 56.16
CA ASP A 12 19.62 20.72 56.57
C ASP A 12 19.95 19.90 55.31
N SER A 13 21.12 19.96 54.67
CA SER A 13 22.46 19.54 55.09
C SER A 13 22.53 18.06 55.52
N LYS A 14 22.94 17.17 54.61
CA LYS A 14 24.15 16.31 54.72
C LYS A 14 24.13 15.08 53.80
N ASN A 15 25.33 14.78 53.26
CA ASN A 15 25.84 13.49 52.75
C ASN A 15 25.31 13.08 51.35
N GLY A 16 26.10 13.07 50.26
CA GLY A 16 27.53 12.80 50.17
C GLY A 16 27.80 11.35 50.51
N LEU A 17 27.69 10.44 49.53
CA LEU A 17 28.28 9.09 49.43
C LEU A 17 27.48 8.27 48.39
N VAL A 18 27.69 8.50 47.08
CA VAL A 18 27.85 7.42 46.09
C VAL A 18 28.64 8.01 44.91
N ASP A 19 29.96 7.91 45.02
CA ASP A 19 30.87 7.97 43.88
C ASP A 19 30.99 6.55 43.31
N GLY A 20 31.12 6.43 41.99
CA GLY A 20 31.52 5.19 41.32
C GLY A 20 30.49 4.60 40.37
N MET A 21 30.78 4.75 39.08
CA MET A 21 30.41 3.87 37.96
C MET A 21 29.00 4.05 37.38
N GLU A 22 28.88 5.01 36.46
CA GLU A 22 28.48 4.67 35.08
C GLU A 22 29.09 5.70 34.11
N GLU A 23 30.19 5.26 33.53
CA GLU A 23 30.92 5.85 32.41
C GLU A 23 30.03 6.22 31.21
N GLU A 24 30.47 7.25 30.51
CA GLU A 24 30.28 7.47 29.07
C GLU A 24 28.87 7.35 28.50
N ARG A 25 28.20 8.50 28.42
CA ARG A 25 27.29 8.77 27.30
C ARG A 25 27.38 10.20 26.79
N THR A 26 28.60 10.67 26.54
CA THR A 26 28.88 11.75 25.59
C THR A 26 28.72 11.20 24.18
N VAL A 27 27.47 11.10 23.71
CA VAL A 27 27.20 10.78 22.30
C VAL A 27 27.62 11.98 21.46
N HIS A 28 28.78 11.82 20.83
CA HIS A 28 29.26 12.60 19.72
C HIS A 28 28.14 12.78 18.68
N TYR A 29 27.46 13.92 18.70
CA TYR A 29 26.69 14.40 17.55
C TYR A 29 27.67 15.01 16.53
N SER A 30 28.44 14.12 15.90
CA SER A 30 29.23 14.44 14.73
C SER A 30 29.15 13.27 13.75
N VAL A 31 27.93 12.92 13.37
CA VAL A 31 27.66 12.32 12.07
C VAL A 31 26.74 13.32 11.40
N MET A 32 27.35 14.17 10.58
CA MET A 32 26.68 14.89 9.52
C MET A 32 25.96 13.81 8.72
N GLU A 33 24.68 13.62 9.03
CA GLU A 33 23.79 12.82 8.21
C GLU A 33 23.83 13.50 6.86
N GLU A 34 24.59 12.90 5.92
CA GLU A 34 24.43 13.18 4.51
C GLU A 34 22.98 12.86 4.22
N LEU A 35 22.13 13.89 4.35
CA LEU A 35 20.81 13.94 3.77
C LEU A 35 20.98 13.36 2.38
N PRO A 36 20.20 12.34 1.98
CA PRO A 36 20.16 11.97 0.58
C PRO A 36 19.81 13.27 -0.14
N GLN A 37 20.79 13.84 -0.84
CA GLN A 37 20.60 15.07 -1.58
C GLN A 37 19.56 14.72 -2.63
N GLY A 38 18.30 14.95 -2.28
CA GLY A 38 17.27 15.21 -3.23
C GLY A 38 17.81 16.37 -4.03
N ASN A 39 18.37 16.06 -5.19
CA ASN A 39 18.84 17.02 -6.17
C ASN A 39 17.63 17.77 -6.72
N LEU A 40 16.93 18.53 -5.87
CA LEU A 40 15.99 19.55 -6.26
C LEU A 40 16.81 20.77 -6.70
N HIS A 41 17.62 20.53 -7.74
CA HIS A 41 18.30 21.57 -8.48
C HIS A 41 17.18 22.36 -9.18
N LEU A 42 16.72 23.45 -8.57
CA LEU A 42 15.75 24.40 -9.17
C LEU A 42 16.29 25.10 -10.44
N SER A 43 17.47 24.70 -10.92
CA SER A 43 18.01 25.09 -12.21
C SER A 43 17.23 24.41 -13.35
N PHE A 44 16.95 25.15 -14.42
CA PHE A 44 16.32 24.63 -15.64
C PHE A 44 17.01 23.35 -16.17
N ARG A 45 18.33 23.25 -16.02
CA ARG A 45 19.10 22.06 -16.45
C ARG A 45 18.78 20.82 -15.59
N GLY A 46 18.57 21.01 -14.29
CA GLY A 46 18.14 19.95 -13.37
C GLY A 46 16.70 19.50 -13.62
N ILE A 47 15.81 20.41 -14.04
CA ILE A 47 14.43 20.05 -14.42
C ILE A 47 14.45 19.09 -15.61
N VAL A 48 15.25 19.37 -16.64
CA VAL A 48 15.34 18.51 -17.84
C VAL A 48 15.87 17.12 -17.48
N ASP A 49 16.91 17.04 -16.65
CA ASP A 49 17.47 15.76 -16.21
C ASP A 49 16.45 14.92 -15.42
N VAL A 50 15.72 15.55 -14.49
CA VAL A 50 14.65 14.87 -13.72
C VAL A 50 13.52 14.43 -14.64
N VAL A 51 13.11 15.26 -15.61
CA VAL A 51 12.07 14.91 -16.59
C VAL A 51 12.51 13.70 -17.41
N CYS A 52 13.70 13.70 -17.99
CA CYS A 52 14.19 12.57 -18.78
C CYS A 52 14.22 11.28 -17.96
N GLN A 53 14.75 11.33 -16.74
CA GLN A 53 14.84 10.15 -15.87
C GLN A 53 13.47 9.61 -15.47
N ARG A 54 12.53 10.48 -15.06
CA ARG A 54 11.18 10.05 -14.67
C ARG A 54 10.37 9.60 -15.87
N THR A 55 10.44 10.28 -17.00
CA THR A 55 9.70 9.93 -18.22
C THR A 55 10.06 8.55 -18.72
N VAL A 56 11.34 8.16 -18.73
CA VAL A 56 11.74 6.81 -19.16
C VAL A 56 11.08 5.74 -18.28
N VAL A 57 11.12 5.90 -16.96
CA VAL A 57 10.49 4.94 -16.03
C VAL A 57 8.97 4.92 -16.21
N LEU A 58 8.32 6.09 -16.31
CA LEU A 58 6.88 6.19 -16.49
C LEU A 58 6.40 5.60 -17.82
N VAL A 59 7.14 5.81 -18.91
CA VAL A 59 6.83 5.22 -20.22
C VAL A 59 6.93 3.70 -20.15
N VAL A 60 7.98 3.14 -19.54
CA VAL A 60 8.11 1.69 -19.37
C VAL A 60 6.95 1.13 -18.55
N LEU A 61 6.60 1.76 -17.42
CA LEU A 61 5.47 1.35 -16.60
C LEU A 61 4.14 1.42 -17.36
N LEU A 62 3.92 2.47 -18.15
CA LEU A 62 2.73 2.63 -18.99
C LEU A 62 2.61 1.51 -20.04
N LEU A 63 3.72 1.16 -20.71
CA LEU A 63 3.72 0.08 -21.70
C LEU A 63 3.41 -1.27 -21.05
N ILE A 64 3.96 -1.55 -19.87
CA ILE A 64 3.65 -2.77 -19.12
C ILE A 64 2.19 -2.75 -18.65
N GLN A 65 1.71 -1.62 -18.12
CA GLN A 65 0.32 -1.46 -17.68
C GLN A 65 -0.69 -1.66 -18.81
N SER A 66 -0.31 -1.33 -20.06
CA SER A 66 -1.14 -1.57 -21.25
C SER A 66 -1.44 -3.06 -21.49
N LEU A 67 -0.70 -3.99 -20.87
CA LEU A 67 -1.00 -5.42 -20.88
C LEU A 67 -2.37 -5.74 -20.26
N SER A 68 -2.83 -4.93 -19.31
CA SER A 68 -4.15 -5.08 -18.70
C SER A 68 -5.28 -4.96 -19.72
N GLN A 69 -5.10 -4.16 -20.79
CA GLN A 69 -6.07 -4.01 -21.87
C GLN A 69 -6.24 -5.31 -22.67
N PHE A 70 -5.15 -6.05 -22.91
CA PHE A 70 -5.22 -7.35 -23.58
C PHE A 70 -6.00 -8.35 -22.74
N VAL A 71 -5.80 -8.34 -21.41
CA VAL A 71 -6.58 -9.18 -20.50
C VAL A 71 -8.05 -8.82 -20.56
N LEU A 72 -8.38 -7.53 -20.54
CA LEU A 72 -9.76 -7.06 -20.65
C LEU A 72 -10.41 -7.49 -21.98
N GLY A 73 -9.67 -7.42 -23.09
CA GLY A 73 -10.12 -7.85 -24.41
C GLY A 73 -10.45 -9.34 -24.50
N MET A 74 -9.77 -10.21 -23.75
CA MET A 74 -10.14 -11.64 -23.68
C MET A 74 -11.54 -11.87 -23.10
N TYR A 75 -12.05 -10.92 -22.31
CA TYR A 75 -13.36 -10.98 -21.66
C TYR A 75 -14.37 -9.99 -22.25
N GLU A 76 -14.15 -9.49 -23.48
CA GLU A 76 -15.02 -8.52 -24.14
C GLU A 76 -16.50 -8.97 -24.13
N GLY A 77 -16.77 -10.23 -24.48
CA GLY A 77 -18.13 -10.76 -24.48
C GLY A 77 -18.82 -10.78 -23.11
N LEU A 78 -18.05 -10.91 -22.01
CA LEU A 78 -18.58 -10.83 -20.64
C LEU A 78 -18.90 -9.37 -20.30
N ILE A 79 -17.99 -8.46 -20.64
CA ILE A 79 -18.05 -7.03 -20.31
C ILE A 79 -19.19 -6.34 -21.07
N SER A 80 -19.37 -6.66 -22.35
CA SER A 80 -20.48 -6.11 -23.15
C SER A 80 -21.86 -6.49 -22.60
N ARG A 81 -21.96 -7.62 -21.90
CA ARG A 81 -23.22 -8.07 -21.27
C ARG A 81 -23.39 -7.53 -19.86
N HIS A 82 -22.29 -7.19 -19.17
CA HIS A 82 -22.30 -6.77 -17.77
C HIS A 82 -21.47 -5.50 -17.60
N VAL A 83 -22.08 -4.36 -17.97
CA VAL A 83 -21.44 -3.04 -17.93
C VAL A 83 -21.01 -2.62 -16.51
N MET A 84 -21.58 -3.23 -15.47
CA MET A 84 -21.15 -2.98 -14.08
C MET A 84 -19.72 -3.45 -13.78
N ILE A 85 -19.23 -4.50 -14.47
CA ILE A 85 -17.88 -5.06 -14.21
C ILE A 85 -16.80 -3.98 -14.40
N PRO A 86 -16.68 -3.30 -15.55
CA PRO A 86 -15.66 -2.25 -15.73
C PRO A 86 -15.85 -1.05 -14.78
N MET A 87 -17.08 -0.75 -14.35
CA MET A 87 -17.30 0.31 -13.36
C MET A 87 -16.67 -0.02 -12.01
N PHE A 88 -16.84 -1.25 -11.53
CA PHE A 88 -16.23 -1.69 -10.27
C PHE A 88 -14.77 -2.11 -10.40
N LEU A 89 -14.32 -2.42 -11.62
CA LEU A 89 -12.94 -2.79 -11.90
C LEU A 89 -11.96 -1.66 -11.51
N THR A 90 -12.30 -0.42 -11.84
CA THR A 90 -11.49 0.76 -11.44
C THR A 90 -11.37 0.88 -9.92
N MET A 91 -12.46 0.62 -9.20
CA MET A 91 -12.48 0.62 -7.73
C MET A 91 -11.61 -0.51 -7.17
N ILE A 92 -11.75 -1.73 -7.69
CA ILE A 92 -11.01 -2.91 -7.21
C ILE A 92 -9.51 -2.70 -7.43
N ILE A 93 -9.10 -2.27 -8.62
CA ILE A 93 -7.70 -2.02 -8.95
C ILE A 93 -7.14 -0.89 -8.08
N GLY A 94 -7.87 0.22 -7.91
CA GLY A 94 -7.45 1.32 -7.05
C GLY A 94 -7.30 0.90 -5.59
N ALA A 95 -8.26 0.14 -5.05
CA ALA A 95 -8.20 -0.39 -3.69
C ALA A 95 -7.03 -1.38 -3.53
N GLY A 96 -6.84 -2.27 -4.51
CA GLY A 96 -5.70 -3.18 -4.60
C GLY A 96 -4.38 -2.43 -4.56
N GLY A 97 -4.13 -1.53 -5.51
CA GLY A 97 -2.90 -0.72 -5.58
C GLY A 97 -2.60 0.03 -4.28
N ASN A 98 -3.61 0.67 -3.69
CA ASN A 98 -3.47 1.38 -2.42
C ASN A 98 -3.12 0.46 -1.26
N ALA A 99 -3.79 -0.69 -1.12
CA ALA A 99 -3.48 -1.67 -0.07
C ALA A 99 -2.06 -2.23 -0.20
N GLY A 100 -1.63 -2.53 -1.42
CA GLY A 100 -0.30 -3.05 -1.71
C GLY A 100 0.79 -2.02 -1.42
N ASN A 101 0.54 -0.76 -1.79
CA ASN A 101 1.44 0.34 -1.44
C ASN A 101 1.54 0.58 0.07
N GLN A 102 0.45 0.42 0.82
CA GLN A 102 0.50 0.50 2.29
C GLN A 102 1.38 -0.60 2.89
N SER A 103 1.21 -1.86 2.47
CA SER A 103 2.08 -2.96 2.89
C SER A 103 3.53 -2.74 2.45
N ALA A 104 3.75 -2.22 1.23
CA ALA A 104 5.08 -1.93 0.72
C ALA A 104 5.79 -0.83 1.50
N VAL A 105 5.11 0.28 1.81
CA VAL A 105 5.69 1.35 2.62
C VAL A 105 6.10 0.81 4.00
N ARG A 106 5.23 0.04 4.66
CA ARG A 106 5.56 -0.59 5.96
C ARG A 106 6.76 -1.52 5.84
N CYS A 107 6.83 -2.32 4.78
CA CYS A 107 7.95 -3.22 4.53
C CYS A 107 9.26 -2.46 4.23
N ILE A 108 9.22 -1.45 3.36
CA ILE A 108 10.37 -0.62 2.98
C ILE A 108 10.91 0.10 4.22
N THR A 109 10.03 0.72 5.01
CA THR A 109 10.40 1.40 6.25
C THR A 109 11.08 0.45 7.21
N GLY A 110 10.50 -0.72 7.51
CA GLY A 110 11.12 -1.68 8.43
C GLY A 110 12.46 -2.25 7.94
N LEU A 111 12.63 -2.40 6.61
CA LEU A 111 13.92 -2.74 6.01
C LEU A 111 14.94 -1.60 6.10
N THR A 112 14.49 -0.35 6.11
CA THR A 112 15.35 0.84 6.20
C THR A 112 15.74 1.14 7.65
N THR A 113 14.81 1.03 8.60
CA THR A 113 15.04 1.17 10.05
C THR A 113 15.74 -0.03 10.67
N ARG A 114 15.99 -1.10 9.89
CA ARG A 114 16.60 -2.36 10.32
C ARG A 114 15.82 -3.09 11.43
N GLU A 115 14.51 -2.84 11.51
CA GLU A 115 13.59 -3.58 12.39
C GLU A 115 13.56 -5.08 12.07
N PHE A 116 13.73 -5.43 10.79
CA PHE A 116 13.88 -6.80 10.32
C PHE A 116 14.89 -6.88 9.17
N ARG A 117 15.50 -8.06 9.00
CA ARG A 117 16.52 -8.34 7.99
C ARG A 117 15.94 -9.18 6.85
N ARG A 118 16.69 -9.30 5.74
CA ARG A 118 16.32 -10.14 4.58
C ARG A 118 15.93 -11.57 4.96
N ARG A 119 16.61 -12.17 5.95
CA ARG A 119 16.33 -13.54 6.44
C ARG A 119 14.98 -13.69 7.14
N ASP A 120 14.40 -12.59 7.61
CA ASP A 120 13.13 -12.58 8.33
C ASP A 120 11.92 -12.51 7.38
N PHE A 121 12.16 -12.59 6.05
CA PHE A 121 11.15 -12.51 5.00
C PHE A 121 9.91 -13.35 5.30
N LEU A 122 10.07 -14.63 5.65
CA LEU A 122 8.93 -15.52 5.88
C LEU A 122 8.11 -15.12 7.13
N ILE A 123 8.78 -14.59 8.15
CA ILE A 123 8.14 -14.11 9.38
C ILE A 123 7.31 -12.85 9.08
N VAL A 124 7.87 -11.93 8.31
CA VAL A 124 7.19 -10.69 7.89
C VAL A 124 6.03 -11.01 6.95
N LEU A 125 6.25 -11.89 5.97
CA LEU A 125 5.22 -12.33 5.02
C LEU A 125 4.02 -12.96 5.75
N ARG A 126 4.26 -13.81 6.76
CA ARG A 126 3.17 -14.41 7.54
C ARG A 126 2.39 -13.36 8.35
N LYS A 127 3.08 -12.40 8.96
CA LYS A 127 2.42 -11.31 9.72
C LYS A 127 1.58 -10.44 8.79
N GLU A 128 2.14 -10.05 7.63
CA GLU A 128 1.42 -9.25 6.64
C GLU A 128 0.30 -10.03 5.96
N PHE A 129 0.41 -11.34 5.79
CA PHE A 129 -0.69 -12.18 5.30
C PHE A 129 -1.89 -12.14 6.25
N VAL A 130 -1.67 -12.24 7.56
CA VAL A 130 -2.75 -12.14 8.56
C VAL A 130 -3.35 -10.73 8.58
N CYS A 131 -2.52 -9.70 8.54
CA CYS A 131 -2.99 -8.31 8.46
C CYS A 131 -3.81 -8.07 7.18
N GLY A 132 -3.30 -8.53 6.04
CA GLY A 132 -3.95 -8.48 4.75
C GLY A 132 -5.28 -9.22 4.73
N LEU A 133 -5.38 -10.37 5.39
CA LEU A 133 -6.63 -11.13 5.52
C LEU A 133 -7.70 -10.33 6.26
N ILE A 134 -7.34 -9.72 7.39
CA ILE A 134 -8.27 -8.91 8.18
C ILE A 134 -8.71 -7.67 7.38
N ILE A 135 -7.77 -6.95 6.78
CA ILE A 135 -8.06 -5.76 5.97
C ILE A 135 -8.94 -6.14 4.78
N SER A 136 -8.61 -7.22 4.06
CA SER A 136 -9.37 -7.68 2.91
C SER A 136 -10.79 -8.04 3.29
N LEU A 137 -11.00 -8.71 4.43
CA LEU A 137 -12.34 -9.04 4.92
C LEU A 137 -13.15 -7.78 5.23
N LEU A 138 -12.57 -6.82 5.96
CA LEU A 138 -13.23 -5.57 6.31
C LEU A 138 -13.59 -4.74 5.07
N LEU A 139 -12.66 -4.56 4.13
CA LEU A 139 -12.91 -3.83 2.89
C LEU A 139 -13.90 -4.56 2.00
N THR A 140 -13.92 -5.89 2.01
CA THR A 140 -14.91 -6.67 1.25
C THR A 140 -16.31 -6.48 1.80
N VAL A 141 -16.49 -6.42 3.13
CA VAL A 141 -17.79 -6.12 3.74
C VAL A 141 -18.28 -4.73 3.32
N VAL A 142 -17.41 -3.72 3.39
CA VAL A 142 -17.74 -2.36 2.95
C VAL A 142 -18.02 -2.31 1.44
N GLY A 143 -17.21 -3.01 0.64
CA GLY A 143 -17.37 -3.11 -0.80
C GLY A 143 -18.68 -3.80 -1.20
N PHE A 144 -19.03 -4.90 -0.52
CA PHE A 144 -20.30 -5.59 -0.70
C PHE A 144 -21.48 -4.68 -0.39
N ALA A 145 -21.46 -4.00 0.76
CA ALA A 145 -22.52 -3.05 1.13
C ALA A 145 -22.67 -1.93 0.09
N ARG A 146 -21.56 -1.41 -0.42
CA ARG A 146 -21.55 -0.42 -1.51
C ARG A 146 -22.18 -0.98 -2.79
N VAL A 147 -21.71 -2.12 -3.29
CA VAL A 147 -22.20 -2.71 -4.54
C VAL A 147 -23.70 -3.01 -4.43
N TYR A 148 -24.12 -3.61 -3.32
CA TYR A 148 -25.52 -3.92 -3.05
C TYR A 148 -26.39 -2.67 -3.01
N TYR A 149 -25.92 -1.58 -2.40
CA TYR A 149 -26.67 -0.33 -2.31
C TYR A 149 -26.89 0.35 -3.68
N PHE A 150 -25.90 0.32 -4.58
CA PHE A 150 -25.99 0.98 -5.88
C PHE A 150 -26.66 0.14 -6.97
N TYR A 151 -26.56 -1.19 -6.92
CA TYR A 151 -27.01 -2.10 -7.98
C TYR A 151 -28.00 -3.15 -7.46
N TRP A 152 -29.00 -2.68 -6.70
CA TRP A 152 -30.13 -3.48 -6.23
C TRP A 152 -30.65 -4.39 -7.37
N SER A 153 -30.82 -5.67 -7.06
CA SER A 153 -31.30 -6.78 -7.92
C SER A 153 -30.28 -7.66 -8.66
N GLN A 154 -28.97 -7.35 -8.67
CA GLN A 154 -27.96 -8.23 -9.30
C GLN A 154 -27.13 -9.01 -8.25
N PHE A 155 -27.73 -10.05 -7.68
CA PHE A 155 -27.14 -10.79 -6.56
C PHE A 155 -25.85 -11.53 -6.95
N TYR A 156 -25.83 -12.24 -8.08
CA TYR A 156 -24.64 -12.99 -8.50
C TYR A 156 -23.50 -12.05 -8.87
N SER A 157 -23.79 -10.94 -9.55
CA SER A 157 -22.78 -9.94 -9.88
C SER A 157 -22.23 -9.24 -8.63
N THR A 158 -23.05 -8.97 -7.61
CA THR A 158 -22.61 -8.43 -6.32
C THR A 158 -21.63 -9.37 -5.64
N ILE A 159 -21.97 -10.66 -5.55
CA ILE A 159 -21.09 -11.69 -4.96
C ILE A 159 -19.78 -11.79 -5.74
N ALA A 160 -19.86 -11.86 -7.07
CA ALA A 160 -18.69 -11.99 -7.93
C ALA A 160 -17.69 -10.83 -7.71
N ILE A 161 -18.18 -9.60 -7.66
CA ILE A 161 -17.37 -8.40 -7.46
C ILE A 161 -16.78 -8.37 -6.05
N SER A 162 -17.56 -8.70 -5.02
CA SER A 162 -17.04 -8.75 -3.64
C SER A 162 -15.99 -9.85 -3.44
N MET A 163 -16.20 -11.02 -4.02
CA MET A 163 -15.20 -12.10 -4.00
C MET A 163 -13.93 -11.69 -4.75
N SER A 164 -14.08 -11.01 -5.89
CA SER A 164 -12.96 -10.45 -6.64
C SER A 164 -12.18 -9.43 -5.83
N LEU A 165 -12.87 -8.50 -5.16
CA LEU A 165 -12.27 -7.51 -4.29
C LEU A 165 -11.44 -8.17 -3.17
N PHE A 166 -12.00 -9.18 -2.51
CA PHE A 166 -11.28 -9.93 -1.48
C PHE A 166 -9.98 -10.54 -2.02
N CYS A 167 -10.06 -11.26 -3.14
CA CYS A 167 -8.92 -11.92 -3.76
C CYS A 167 -7.84 -10.91 -4.20
N VAL A 168 -8.24 -9.80 -4.81
CA VAL A 168 -7.31 -8.75 -5.24
C VAL A 168 -6.61 -8.10 -4.05
N LEU A 169 -7.33 -7.79 -2.97
CA LEU A 169 -6.73 -7.22 -1.75
C LEU A 169 -5.75 -8.19 -1.08
N MET A 170 -6.06 -9.48 -1.05
CA MET A 170 -5.15 -10.51 -0.53
C MET A 170 -3.86 -10.63 -1.34
N ILE A 171 -3.97 -10.71 -2.66
CA ILE A 171 -2.81 -10.71 -3.55
C ILE A 171 -2.03 -9.40 -3.43
N SER A 172 -2.73 -8.29 -3.16
CA SER A 172 -2.11 -7.00 -2.94
C SER A 172 -1.24 -6.92 -1.71
N ALA A 173 -1.72 -7.42 -0.57
CA ALA A 173 -0.89 -7.51 0.64
C ALA A 173 0.37 -8.37 0.42
N LEU A 174 0.24 -9.46 -0.35
CA LEU A 174 1.35 -10.35 -0.69
C LEU A 174 2.39 -9.67 -1.59
N PHE A 175 1.96 -9.02 -2.66
CA PHE A 175 2.90 -8.28 -3.54
C PHE A 175 3.49 -7.06 -2.85
N GLY A 176 2.69 -6.33 -2.06
CA GLY A 176 3.14 -5.22 -1.24
C GLY A 176 4.29 -5.61 -0.30
N THR A 177 4.23 -6.82 0.26
CA THR A 177 5.30 -7.33 1.12
C THR A 177 6.46 -7.92 0.32
N THR A 178 6.18 -8.70 -0.72
CA THR A 178 7.22 -9.50 -1.42
C THR A 178 8.10 -8.65 -2.32
N LEU A 179 7.55 -7.65 -3.01
CA LEU A 179 8.30 -6.86 -4.00
C LEU A 179 9.47 -6.06 -3.38
N PRO A 180 9.30 -5.36 -2.24
CA PRO A 180 10.40 -4.68 -1.56
C PRO A 180 11.54 -5.62 -1.14
N PHE A 181 11.21 -6.82 -0.63
CA PHE A 181 12.23 -7.84 -0.30
C PHE A 181 12.94 -8.35 -1.55
N PHE A 182 12.20 -8.58 -2.65
CA PHE A 182 12.78 -9.00 -3.92
C PHE A 182 13.75 -7.94 -4.46
N PHE A 183 13.39 -6.66 -4.45
CA PHE A 183 14.28 -5.58 -4.90
C PHE A 183 15.50 -5.47 -4.00
N GLN A 184 15.32 -5.61 -2.68
CA GLN A 184 16.46 -5.64 -1.77
C GLN A 184 17.40 -6.82 -2.07
N PHE A 185 16.85 -7.99 -2.42
CA PHE A 185 17.64 -9.18 -2.77
C PHE A 185 18.47 -8.97 -4.03
N VAL A 186 17.86 -8.42 -5.09
CA VAL A 186 18.51 -8.15 -6.39
C VAL A 186 19.43 -6.91 -6.34
N GLY A 187 19.34 -6.08 -5.30
CA GLY A 187 20.13 -4.86 -5.16
C GLY A 187 19.54 -3.65 -5.90
N ILE A 188 18.25 -3.70 -6.25
CA ILE A 188 17.50 -2.58 -6.84
C ILE A 188 16.99 -1.67 -5.72
N ASN A 189 16.90 -0.36 -5.98
CA ASN A 189 16.32 0.60 -5.04
C ASN A 189 14.86 0.24 -4.71
N ARG A 190 14.58 0.12 -3.40
CA ARG A 190 13.27 -0.32 -2.86
C ARG A 190 12.14 0.64 -3.19
N GLU A 191 12.45 1.90 -3.44
CA GLU A 191 11.50 2.97 -3.79
C GLU A 191 10.74 2.69 -5.10
N HIS A 192 11.34 1.94 -6.02
CA HIS A 192 10.67 1.53 -7.26
C HIS A 192 9.61 0.44 -7.06
N ALA A 193 9.52 -0.18 -5.88
CA ALA A 193 8.56 -1.24 -5.63
C ALA A 193 7.11 -0.73 -5.70
N ALA A 194 6.82 0.45 -5.14
CA ALA A 194 5.47 1.02 -5.11
C ALA A 194 4.84 1.21 -6.52
N PRO A 195 5.49 1.91 -7.47
CA PRO A 195 4.93 2.02 -8.83
C PRO A 195 4.83 0.67 -9.56
N CYS A 196 5.77 -0.26 -9.31
CA CYS A 196 5.69 -1.61 -9.88
C CYS A 196 4.51 -2.43 -9.32
N ILE A 197 4.20 -2.27 -8.02
CA ILE A 197 3.02 -2.89 -7.41
C ILE A 197 1.75 -2.39 -8.07
N GLN A 198 1.64 -1.09 -8.33
CA GLN A 198 0.47 -0.51 -9.00
C GLN A 198 0.24 -1.16 -10.37
N VAL A 199 1.27 -1.22 -11.22
CA VAL A 199 1.18 -1.83 -12.55
C VAL A 199 0.82 -3.32 -12.47
N LEU A 200 1.39 -4.03 -11.49
CA LEU A 200 1.06 -5.43 -11.26
C LEU A 200 -0.40 -5.60 -10.83
N MET A 201 -0.94 -4.70 -10.00
CA MET A 201 -2.34 -4.69 -9.61
C MET A 201 -3.28 -4.34 -10.77
N ASP A 202 -2.87 -3.47 -11.69
CA ASP A 202 -3.65 -3.22 -12.91
C ASP A 202 -3.83 -4.53 -13.71
N ILE A 203 -2.75 -5.29 -13.92
CA ILE A 203 -2.82 -6.52 -14.73
C ILE A 203 -3.54 -7.65 -13.98
N VAL A 204 -3.07 -7.95 -12.76
CA VAL A 204 -3.58 -9.06 -11.94
C VAL A 204 -4.99 -8.77 -11.43
N GLY A 205 -5.29 -7.53 -11.10
CA GLY A 205 -6.62 -7.10 -10.67
C GLY A 205 -7.67 -7.27 -11.77
N VAL A 206 -7.34 -6.87 -13.01
CA VAL A 206 -8.20 -7.13 -14.18
C VAL A 206 -8.40 -8.62 -14.39
N PHE A 207 -7.32 -9.40 -14.37
CA PHE A 207 -7.39 -10.84 -14.57
C PHE A 207 -8.27 -11.53 -13.53
N ILE A 208 -8.02 -11.31 -12.23
CA ILE A 208 -8.76 -11.95 -11.13
C ILE A 208 -10.24 -11.55 -11.20
N THR A 209 -10.52 -10.27 -11.42
CA THR A 209 -11.91 -9.78 -11.46
C THR A 209 -12.67 -10.39 -12.62
N CYS A 210 -12.11 -10.35 -13.84
CA CYS A 210 -12.79 -10.92 -15.00
C CYS A 210 -12.94 -12.44 -14.89
N PHE A 211 -11.92 -13.13 -14.38
CA PHE A 211 -11.96 -14.57 -14.17
C PHE A 211 -13.06 -14.98 -13.18
N LEU A 212 -13.13 -14.34 -12.02
CA LEU A 212 -14.15 -14.64 -11.01
C LEU A 212 -15.56 -14.23 -11.46
N CYS A 213 -15.71 -13.09 -12.13
CA CYS A 213 -16.97 -12.71 -12.74
C CYS A 213 -17.43 -13.73 -13.79
N SER A 214 -16.52 -14.21 -14.64
CA SER A 214 -16.85 -15.25 -15.63
C SER A 214 -17.25 -16.58 -15.00
N LEU A 215 -16.75 -16.89 -13.80
CA LEU A 215 -17.04 -18.14 -13.10
C LEU A 215 -18.37 -18.07 -12.33
N VAL A 216 -18.65 -16.93 -11.70
CA VAL A 216 -19.78 -16.77 -10.77
C VAL A 216 -21.04 -16.29 -11.46
N ILE A 217 -20.95 -15.43 -12.48
CA ILE A 217 -22.11 -14.85 -13.14
C ILE A 217 -22.70 -15.89 -14.11
N PRO A 218 -23.92 -16.39 -13.88
CA PRO A 218 -24.54 -17.33 -14.80
C PRO A 218 -24.94 -16.63 -16.10
N ALA A 219 -24.90 -17.36 -17.21
CA ALA A 219 -25.18 -16.83 -18.56
C ALA A 219 -26.57 -16.17 -18.71
N SER A 220 -27.49 -16.40 -17.77
CA SER A 220 -28.85 -15.86 -17.75
C SER A 220 -29.00 -14.45 -17.19
N GLU A 221 -28.02 -13.90 -16.46
CA GLU A 221 -28.12 -12.54 -15.90
C GLU A 221 -27.88 -11.41 -16.92
N GLY A 222 -27.35 -11.73 -18.10
CA GLY A 222 -26.99 -10.74 -19.13
C GLY A 222 -28.16 -10.05 -19.85
N SER A 223 -29.40 -10.14 -19.34
CA SER A 223 -30.59 -9.63 -20.04
C SER A 223 -31.48 -8.67 -19.24
N ILE A 224 -31.11 -8.24 -18.03
CA ILE A 224 -31.95 -7.29 -17.25
C ILE A 224 -31.27 -5.94 -17.13
N GLY A 225 -31.18 -5.27 -18.28
CA GLY A 225 -30.77 -3.87 -18.41
C GLY A 225 -31.70 -3.11 -19.36
N ASN A 226 -33.01 -3.38 -19.30
CA ASN A 226 -34.03 -2.59 -20.02
C ASN A 226 -35.36 -2.56 -19.25
N GLY A 227 -35.28 -2.18 -17.97
CA GLY A 227 -36.43 -2.03 -17.09
C GLY A 227 -36.26 -0.80 -16.22
N VAL A 228 -36.23 0.39 -16.82
CA VAL A 228 -36.60 1.61 -16.11
C VAL A 228 -38.05 1.44 -15.66
N LYS A 229 -38.24 1.29 -14.36
CA LYS A 229 -39.46 1.73 -13.66
C LYS A 229 -39.03 2.44 -12.39
#